data_AF-A0A6C9EI41-F1
#
_entry.id   AF-A0A6C9EI41-F1
#
_cell.length_a   1.000
_cell.length_b   1.000
_cell.length_c   1.000
_cell.angle_alpha   90.00
_cell.angle_beta   90.00
_cell.angle_gamma   90.00
#
_symmetry.space_group_name_H-M   'P 1'
#
loop_
_entity.id
_entity.type
_entity.pdbx_description
1 polymer ?
#
loop_
_entity_poly.entity_id
_entity_poly.type
_entity_poly.pdbx_seq_one_letter_code
_entity_poly.pdbx_strand_id
1 'polypeptide(L)'
;MFRIMKYLSKAEIGQMLIALVTIVGQVYFDLKLPDYMSDITTLVETPGSDMKDIWIAGGKMLLISLGSVACAIITGYIAARVAASFTQRLRSLEFRKVESFGPAEMSKFFTASLITRSTHDVTQVQMFIT
;
A
#
# COMPACT_ATOMS: atom_id res chain seq x y z
N MET A 1 -12.79 11.90 -8.08
CA MET A 1 -12.29 10.96 -7.05
C MET A 1 -11.97 11.61 -5.71
N PHE A 2 -11.21 12.71 -5.63
CA PHE A 2 -10.82 13.35 -4.35
C PHE A 2 -11.97 13.71 -3.38
N ARG A 3 -13.18 13.99 -3.88
CA ARG A 3 -14.36 14.27 -3.02
C ARG A 3 -14.81 13.07 -2.18
N ILE A 4 -14.51 11.84 -2.60
CA ILE A 4 -14.93 10.61 -1.92
C ILE A 4 -14.03 10.31 -0.71
N MET A 5 -12.79 10.83 -0.70
CA MET A 5 -11.87 10.72 0.45
C MET A 5 -12.40 11.43 1.71
N LYS A 6 -13.44 12.27 1.60
CA LYS A 6 -14.14 12.83 2.76
C LYS A 6 -14.80 11.77 3.65
N TYR A 7 -15.03 10.56 3.13
CA TYR A 7 -15.59 9.43 3.87
C TYR A 7 -14.53 8.58 4.59
N LEU A 8 -13.24 8.96 4.53
CA LEU A 8 -12.22 8.33 5.36
C LEU A 8 -12.41 8.69 6.84
N SER A 9 -12.28 7.68 7.68
CA SER A 9 -12.25 7.82 9.14
C SER A 9 -10.92 8.44 9.58
N LYS A 10 -10.91 9.12 10.73
CA LYS A 10 -9.69 9.68 11.33
C LYS A 10 -8.62 8.61 11.59
N ALA A 11 -9.04 7.38 11.90
CA ALA A 11 -8.14 6.24 12.08
C ALA A 11 -7.48 5.78 10.76
N GLU A 12 -8.23 5.82 9.65
CA GLU A 12 -7.73 5.46 8.31
C GLU A 12 -6.70 6.50 7.83
N ILE A 13 -6.92 7.78 8.14
CA ILE A 13 -5.96 8.86 7.86
C ILE A 13 -4.67 8.67 8.67
N GLY A 14 -4.78 8.32 9.96
CA GLY A 14 -3.62 8.01 10.78
C GLY A 14 -2.82 6.81 10.25
N GLN A 15 -3.51 5.78 9.78
CA GLN A 15 -2.89 4.62 9.13
C GLN A 15 -2.17 4.99 7.83
N MET A 16 -2.75 5.83 6.97
CA MET A 16 -2.08 6.30 5.76
C MET A 16 -0.81 7.11 6.06
N LEU A 17 -0.79 7.91 7.14
CA LEU A 17 0.44 8.60 7.57
C LEU A 17 1.52 7.61 8.01
N ILE A 18 1.16 6.55 8.74
CA ILE A 18 2.11 5.49 9.12
C ILE A 18 2.64 4.78 7.87
N ALA A 19 1.77 4.48 6.90
CA ALA A 19 2.19 3.89 5.63
C ALA A 19 3.16 4.80 4.87
N LEU A 20 2.90 6.12 4.84
CA LEU A 20 3.80 7.09 4.23
C LEU A 20 5.19 7.08 4.89
N VAL A 21 5.24 7.10 6.22
CA VAL A 21 6.51 7.02 6.97
C VAL A 21 7.24 5.70 6.68
N THR A 22 6.50 4.61 6.59
CA THR A 22 7.05 3.28 6.32
C THR A 22 7.61 3.17 4.90
N ILE A 23 6.96 3.81 3.91
CA ILE A 23 7.48 3.92 2.53
C ILE A 23 8.79 4.70 2.50
N VAL A 24 8.87 5.83 3.21
CA VAL A 24 10.12 6.60 3.31
C VAL A 24 11.23 5.75 3.92
N GLY A 25 10.92 4.97 4.96
CA GLY A 25 11.85 4.00 5.54
C GLY A 25 12.29 2.92 4.54
N GLN A 26 11.36 2.36 3.76
CA GLN A 26 11.66 1.38 2.73
C GLN A 26 12.62 1.94 1.67
N VAL A 27 12.33 3.12 1.13
CA VAL A 27 13.18 3.80 0.13
C VAL A 27 14.57 4.07 0.69
N TYR A 28 14.67 4.44 1.97
CA TYR A 28 15.97 4.63 2.63
C TYR A 28 16.78 3.32 2.68
N PHE A 29 16.15 2.19 3.02
CA PHE A 29 16.83 0.90 3.03
C PHE A 29 17.26 0.46 1.62
N ASP A 30 16.39 0.65 0.63
CA ASP A 30 16.68 0.31 -0.77
C ASP A 30 17.85 1.15 -1.32
N LEU A 31 17.92 2.44 -0.96
CA LEU A 31 19.01 3.32 -1.36
C LEU A 31 20.35 2.97 -0.70
N LYS A 32 20.33 2.29 0.45
CA LYS A 32 21.54 1.81 1.14
C LYS A 32 22.10 0.53 0.55
N LEU A 33 21.31 -0.28 -0.17
CA LEU A 33 21.79 -1.54 -0.74
C LEU A 33 23.01 -1.37 -1.68
N PRO A 34 23.05 -0.37 -2.58
CA PRO A 34 24.23 -0.07 -3.40
C PRO A 34 25.50 0.23 -2.60
N ASP A 35 25.40 0.95 -1.48
CA ASP A 35 26.56 1.27 -0.63
C ASP A 35 27.20 -0.02 -0.09
N TYR A 36 26.38 -0.96 0.40
CA TYR A 36 26.87 -2.27 0.85
C TYR A 36 27.40 -3.14 -0.30
N MET A 37 26.81 -3.04 -1.50
CA MET A 37 27.37 -3.72 -2.67
C MET A 37 28.77 -3.18 -3.00
N SER A 38 28.97 -1.86 -2.96
CA SER A 38 30.27 -1.23 -3.22
C SER A 38 31.32 -1.65 -2.20
N ASP A 39 30.94 -1.69 -0.92
CA ASP A 39 31.82 -2.18 0.16
C ASP A 39 32.25 -3.63 -0.11
N ILE A 40 31.30 -4.51 -0.43
CA ILE A 40 31.58 -5.92 -0.75
C ILE A 40 32.52 -6.03 -1.96
N THR A 41 32.27 -5.30 -3.05
CA THR A 41 33.13 -5.33 -4.24
C THR A 41 34.55 -4.87 -3.92
N THR A 42 34.70 -3.80 -3.13
CA THR A 42 36.01 -3.27 -2.74
C THR A 42 36.78 -4.27 -1.86
N LEU A 43 36.08 -4.93 -0.93
CA LEU A 43 36.67 -5.99 -0.10
C LEU A 43 37.12 -7.19 -0.94
N VAL A 44 36.38 -7.54 -1.99
CA VAL A 44 36.72 -8.68 -2.88
C VAL A 44 37.92 -8.35 -3.79
N GLU A 45 38.04 -7.11 -4.26
CA GLU A 45 39.13 -6.70 -5.16
C GLU A 45 40.47 -6.46 -4.45
N THR A 46 40.45 -6.21 -3.14
CA THR A 46 41.67 -5.90 -2.37
C THR A 46 42.48 -7.18 -2.07
N PRO A 47 43.77 -7.26 -2.47
CA PRO A 47 44.62 -8.43 -2.17
C PRO A 47 44.86 -8.55 -0.67
N GLY A 48 44.45 -9.67 -0.06
CA GLY A 48 44.64 -9.95 1.37
C GLY A 48 43.40 -9.78 2.25
N SER A 49 42.23 -9.51 1.67
CA SER A 49 40.98 -9.46 2.43
C SER A 49 40.59 -10.83 2.99
N ASP A 50 40.33 -10.87 4.29
CA ASP A 50 39.84 -12.07 4.97
C ASP A 50 38.39 -12.37 4.57
N MET A 51 38.10 -13.66 4.33
CA MET A 51 36.74 -14.15 4.03
C MET A 51 35.71 -13.76 5.11
N LYS A 52 36.18 -13.50 6.33
CA LYS A 52 35.36 -13.07 7.47
C LYS A 52 34.74 -11.69 7.25
N ASP A 53 35.45 -10.75 6.63
CA ASP A 53 34.96 -9.38 6.44
C ASP A 53 33.84 -9.33 5.38
N ILE A 54 33.95 -10.18 4.36
CA ILE A 54 32.91 -10.37 3.33
C ILE A 54 31.62 -10.91 3.96
N TRP A 55 31.72 -11.92 4.85
CA TRP A 55 30.55 -12.47 5.55
C TRP A 55 29.86 -11.45 6.45
N ILE A 56 30.63 -10.58 7.12
CA ILE A 56 30.07 -9.50 7.96
C ILE A 56 29.36 -8.47 7.08
N ALA A 57 29.96 -8.07 5.96
CA ALA A 57 29.36 -7.11 5.02
C ALA A 57 28.08 -7.68 4.38
N GLY A 58 28.11 -8.93 3.90
CA GLY A 58 26.94 -9.63 3.37
C GLY A 58 25.83 -9.81 4.42
N GLY A 59 26.19 -10.10 5.67
CA GLY A 59 25.23 -10.17 6.79
C GLY A 59 24.54 -8.83 7.06
N LYS A 60 25.27 -7.71 7.00
CA LYS A 60 24.68 -6.36 7.12
C LYS A 60 23.73 -6.04 5.97
N MET A 61 24.11 -6.40 4.74
CA MET A 61 23.26 -6.24 3.56
C MET A 61 21.95 -7.05 3.69
N LEU A 62 22.04 -8.29 4.19
CA LEU A 62 20.86 -9.13 4.42
C LEU A 62 19.92 -8.52 5.47
N LEU A 63 20.45 -8.00 6.57
CA LEU A 63 19.64 -7.35 7.62
C LEU A 63 18.88 -6.13 7.08
N ILE A 64 19.51 -5.32 6.23
CA ILE A 64 18.86 -4.14 5.64
C ILE A 64 17.81 -4.54 4.62
N SER A 65 18.07 -5.55 3.80
CA SER A 65 17.07 -6.11 2.88
C SER A 65 15.84 -6.63 3.62
N LEU A 66 16.04 -7.36 4.72
CA LEU A 66 14.94 -7.80 5.60
C LEU A 66 14.18 -6.63 6.22
N GLY A 67 14.88 -5.54 6.58
CA GLY A 67 14.26 -4.29 7.02
C GLY A 67 13.36 -3.66 5.96
N SER A 68 13.83 -3.59 4.71
CA SER A 68 13.03 -3.09 3.58
C SER A 68 11.78 -3.96 3.35
N VAL A 69 11.93 -5.29 3.37
CA VAL A 69 10.81 -6.24 3.24
C VAL A 69 9.78 -6.06 4.37
N ALA A 70 10.23 -5.89 5.61
CA ALA A 70 9.33 -5.64 6.73
C ALA A 70 8.52 -4.35 6.54
N CYS A 71 9.17 -3.27 6.09
CA CYS A 71 8.50 -2.02 5.73
C CYS A 71 7.48 -2.20 4.60
N ALA A 72 7.83 -2.97 3.56
CA ALA A 72 6.91 -3.27 2.46
C ALA A 72 5.67 -4.04 2.91
N ILE A 73 5.85 -5.06 3.77
CA ILE A 73 4.74 -5.86 4.32
C ILE A 73 3.82 -5.00 5.18
N ILE A 74 4.37 -4.17 6.06
CA ILE A 74 3.58 -3.27 6.92
C ILE A 74 2.78 -2.28 6.06
N THR A 75 3.43 -1.68 5.06
CA THR A 75 2.78 -0.74 4.14
C THR A 75 1.64 -1.43 3.38
N GLY A 76 1.89 -2.60 2.80
CA GLY A 76 0.87 -3.37 2.06
C GLY A 76 -0.30 -3.79 2.95
N TYR A 77 -0.04 -4.22 4.19
CA TYR A 77 -1.09 -4.57 5.14
C TYR A 77 -1.96 -3.34 5.50
N ILE A 78 -1.33 -2.20 5.74
CA ILE A 78 -2.06 -0.96 6.04
C ILE A 78 -2.89 -0.52 4.84
N ALA A 79 -2.31 -0.52 3.63
CA ALA A 79 -3.00 -0.14 2.41
C ALA A 79 -4.24 -1.03 2.17
N ALA A 80 -4.08 -2.36 2.26
CA ALA A 80 -5.18 -3.31 2.11
C ALA A 80 -6.28 -3.10 3.16
N ARG A 81 -5.91 -2.86 4.43
CA ARG A 81 -6.88 -2.62 5.51
C ARG A 81 -7.66 -1.32 5.32
N VAL A 82 -6.98 -0.24 4.94
CA VAL A 82 -7.60 1.07 4.66
C VAL A 82 -8.53 0.94 3.45
N ALA A 83 -8.07 0.30 2.37
CA ALA A 83 -8.88 0.09 1.17
C ALA A 83 -10.14 -0.73 1.46
N ALA A 84 -10.02 -1.86 2.18
CA ALA A 84 -11.15 -2.72 2.52
C ALA A 84 -12.19 -2.00 3.40
N SER A 85 -11.74 -1.33 4.47
CA SER A 85 -12.63 -0.62 5.40
C SER A 85 -13.36 0.55 4.73
N PHE A 86 -12.64 1.33 3.91
CA PHE A 86 -13.23 2.43 3.14
C PHE A 86 -14.25 1.91 2.12
N THR A 87 -13.89 0.87 1.37
CA THR A 87 -14.76 0.28 0.33
C THR A 87 -16.03 -0.32 0.94
N GLN A 88 -15.93 -0.98 2.09
CA GLN A 88 -17.08 -1.48 2.83
C GLN A 88 -18.05 -0.34 3.20
N ARG A 89 -17.54 0.80 3.68
CA ARG A 89 -18.36 1.97 4.02
C ARG A 89 -19.01 2.57 2.76
N LEU A 90 -18.26 2.70 1.68
CA LEU A 90 -18.76 3.22 0.41
C LEU A 90 -19.90 2.35 -0.14
N ARG A 91 -19.72 1.03 -0.13
CA ARG A 91 -20.73 0.06 -0.57
C ARG A 91 -22.01 0.15 0.25
N SER A 92 -21.89 0.32 1.58
CA SER A 92 -23.06 0.49 2.46
C SER A 92 -23.84 1.78 2.16
N LEU A 93 -23.13 2.90 1.94
CA LEU A 93 -23.74 4.18 1.60
C LEU A 93 -24.43 4.15 0.24
N GLU A 94 -23.78 3.55 -0.76
CA GLU A 94 -24.34 3.39 -2.08
C GLU A 94 -25.60 2.52 -2.06
N PHE A 95 -25.54 1.36 -1.37
CA PHE A 95 -26.67 0.45 -1.27
C PHE A 95 -27.88 1.12 -0.59
N ARG A 96 -27.67 1.84 0.51
CA ARG A 96 -28.71 2.63 1.18
C ARG A 96 -29.31 3.70 0.27
N LYS A 97 -28.49 4.32 -0.59
CA LYS A 97 -28.97 5.34 -1.52
C LYS A 97 -29.84 4.71 -2.62
N VAL A 98 -29.43 3.58 -3.16
CA VAL A 98 -30.18 2.83 -4.16
C VAL A 98 -31.53 2.33 -3.60
N GLU A 99 -31.55 1.87 -2.35
CA GLU A 99 -32.80 1.45 -1.68
C GLU A 99 -33.79 2.60 -1.50
N SER A 100 -33.30 3.83 -1.35
CA SER A 100 -34.15 5.03 -1.21
C SER A 100 -34.74 5.56 -2.52
N PHE A 101 -34.42 4.96 -3.68
CA PHE A 101 -34.86 5.45 -4.98
C PHE A 101 -36.35 5.16 -5.23
N GLY A 102 -37.07 6.21 -5.63
CA GLY A 102 -38.45 6.09 -6.08
C GLY A 102 -38.57 5.59 -7.54
N PRO A 103 -39.80 5.33 -8.01
CA PRO A 103 -40.06 4.82 -9.37
C PRO A 103 -39.48 5.71 -10.49
N ALA A 104 -39.48 7.03 -10.29
CA ALA A 104 -38.91 7.99 -11.24
C ALA A 104 -37.37 7.96 -11.32
N GLU A 105 -36.68 7.66 -10.21
CA GLU A 105 -35.22 7.53 -10.19
C GLU A 105 -34.78 6.18 -10.79
N MET A 106 -35.55 5.11 -10.56
CA MET A 106 -35.36 3.80 -11.19
C MET A 106 -35.56 3.85 -12.72
N SER A 107 -36.40 4.75 -13.22
CA SER A 107 -36.53 5.02 -14.67
C SER A 107 -35.31 5.74 -15.26
N LYS A 108 -34.59 6.54 -14.46
CA LYS A 108 -33.36 7.24 -14.88
C LYS A 108 -32.12 6.36 -14.80
N PHE A 109 -32.07 5.46 -13.82
CA PHE A 109 -30.96 4.53 -13.62
C PHE A 109 -31.43 3.10 -13.87
N PHE A 110 -31.05 2.53 -15.02
CA PHE A 110 -31.31 1.13 -15.31
C PHE A 110 -30.71 0.23 -14.21
N THR A 111 -31.46 -0.79 -13.78
CA THR A 111 -31.04 -1.76 -12.77
C THR A 111 -29.68 -2.37 -13.06
N ALA A 112 -29.39 -2.69 -14.33
CA ALA A 112 -28.08 -3.21 -14.75
C ALA A 112 -26.93 -2.23 -14.47
N SER A 113 -27.15 -0.91 -14.66
CA SER A 113 -26.15 0.11 -14.34
C SER A 113 -25.95 0.30 -12.84
N LEU A 114 -26.98 0.08 -12.03
CA LEU A 114 -26.86 0.14 -10.57
C LEU A 114 -26.06 -1.05 -10.05
N ILE A 115 -26.26 -2.24 -10.63
CA ILE A 115 -25.47 -3.44 -10.31
C ILE A 115 -23.98 -3.20 -10.61
N THR A 116 -23.65 -2.67 -11.79
CA THR A 116 -22.24 -2.43 -12.16
C THR A 116 -21.60 -1.36 -11.29
N ARG A 117 -22.30 -0.28 -10.96
CA ARG A 117 -21.78 0.76 -10.03
C ARG A 117 -21.53 0.20 -8.63
N SER A 118 -22.48 -0.56 -8.10
CA SER A 118 -22.37 -1.12 -6.75
C SER A 118 -21.39 -2.29 -6.64
N THR A 119 -20.84 -2.79 -7.74
CA THR A 119 -19.86 -3.87 -7.74
C THR A 119 -18.54 -3.42 -8.34
N HIS A 120 -18.51 -3.18 -9.64
CA HIS A 120 -17.31 -2.91 -10.41
C HIS A 120 -16.66 -1.55 -10.06
N ASP A 121 -17.46 -0.50 -9.91
CA ASP A 121 -16.89 0.82 -9.57
C ASP A 121 -16.36 0.84 -8.14
N VAL A 122 -17.07 0.21 -7.21
CA VAL A 122 -16.62 0.02 -5.82
C VAL A 122 -15.30 -0.77 -5.76
N THR A 123 -15.14 -1.83 -6.56
CA THR A 123 -13.87 -2.58 -6.63
C THR A 123 -12.74 -1.78 -7.27
N GLN A 124 -13.01 -0.96 -8.28
CA GLN A 124 -11.99 -0.07 -8.86
C GLN A 124 -11.50 0.96 -7.84
N VAL A 125 -12.40 1.48 -7.00
CA VAL A 125 -12.02 2.40 -5.91
C VAL A 125 -11.16 1.69 -4.87
N GLN A 126 -11.46 0.44 -4.54
CA GLN A 126 -10.61 -0.37 -3.65
C GLN A 126 -9.20 -0.55 -4.21
N MET A 127 -9.10 -0.89 -5.50
CA MET A 127 -7.82 -1.05 -6.20
C MET A 127 -7.04 0.26 -6.33
N PHE A 128 -7.72 1.41 -6.38
CA PHE A 128 -7.05 2.71 -6.40
C PHE A 128 -6.41 3.08 -5.05
N ILE A 129 -6.95 2.56 -3.94
CA ILE A 129 -6.46 2.87 -2.58
C ILE A 129 -5.39 1.88 -2.12
N THR A 130 -5.44 0.65 -2.63
CA THR A 130 -4.46 -0.41 -2.32
C THR A 130 -3.18 -0.17 -3.12
#